data_AF-A0A956KTB8-F1
#
_entry.id   AF-A0A956KTB8-F1
#
_cell.length_a   1.000
_cell.length_b   1.000
_cell.length_c   1.000
_cell.angle_alpha   90.00
_cell.angle_beta   90.00
_cell.angle_gamma   90.00
#
_symmetry.space_group_name_H-M   'P 1'
#
loop_
_entity.id
_entity.type
_entity.pdbx_description
1 polymer ?
#
loop_
_entity_poly.entity_id
_entity_poly.type
_entity_poly.pdbx_seq_one_letter_code
_entity_poly.pdbx_strand_id
1 'polypeptide(L)'
;ADTGTATTTESGTESTQGSTSEESGLSDLPGQTESDCTLLEDLLSTLAGEPNPGVQQQLISEFIHAVTYGERGFPIAEGNKLAAVYWGDPGLDLALVGDFNGWEPSLDPMEEVVPGFYVRVTQLPAPASGLYKLVEGGTYFADPLARRFAWDEFGEYSQVDAIAGRSHYERWPDFDMSAGLLQPRTVTVYLPADAWQEQQPLPTLYMHDGQNLFAPDALWGGWQVGFTLDEAIGAAVLDPLLVVGVDNTSDRFDEYTQVGD
;
A
#
# COMPACT_ATOMS: atom_id res chain seq x y z
N ALA A 1 -14.58 45.96 -60.66
CA ALA A 1 -13.43 46.74 -61.13
C ALA A 1 -12.33 46.57 -60.10
N ASP A 2 -11.16 46.13 -60.57
CA ASP A 2 -9.79 46.42 -60.06
C ASP A 2 -9.68 47.38 -58.87
N THR A 3 -8.76 47.26 -57.91
CA THR A 3 -7.43 46.64 -57.79
C THR A 3 -7.06 46.80 -56.30
N GLY A 4 -6.34 45.91 -55.65
CA GLY A 4 -4.89 46.13 -55.52
C GLY A 4 -4.43 45.94 -54.07
N THR A 5 -3.41 45.11 -53.91
CA THR A 5 -2.73 44.68 -52.68
C THR A 5 -1.87 45.81 -52.10
N ALA A 6 -1.79 45.91 -50.77
CA ALA A 6 -0.65 46.51 -50.08
C ALA A 6 -0.40 45.74 -48.78
N THR A 7 0.75 45.07 -48.74
CA THR A 7 1.31 44.38 -47.57
C THR A 7 2.15 45.38 -46.79
N THR A 8 1.86 45.56 -45.50
CA THR A 8 2.76 46.25 -44.56
C THR A 8 3.12 45.28 -43.45
N THR A 9 4.41 44.96 -43.41
CA THR A 9 5.06 44.17 -42.38
C THR A 9 5.40 45.09 -41.21
N GLU A 10 4.84 44.84 -40.02
CA GLU A 10 5.37 45.40 -38.77
C GLU A 10 5.94 44.25 -37.93
N SER A 11 7.24 44.35 -37.65
CA SER A 11 7.94 43.52 -36.65
C SER A 11 7.56 44.01 -35.26
N GLY A 12 6.68 43.27 -34.59
CA GLY A 12 6.50 43.34 -33.14
C GLY A 12 7.39 42.29 -32.48
N THR A 13 8.46 42.73 -31.84
CA THR A 13 9.29 41.89 -30.98
C THR A 13 8.56 41.70 -29.65
N GLU A 14 7.77 40.64 -29.50
CA GLU A 14 7.29 40.18 -28.19
C GLU A 14 8.33 39.25 -27.58
N SER A 15 9.05 39.76 -26.58
CA SER A 15 9.85 38.96 -25.67
C SER A 15 8.93 38.22 -24.71
N THR A 16 8.49 37.02 -25.09
CA THR A 16 7.85 36.09 -24.16
C THR A 16 8.93 35.53 -23.23
N GLN A 17 9.03 36.09 -22.03
CA GLN A 17 9.71 35.42 -20.92
C GLN A 17 8.89 34.17 -20.58
N GLY A 18 9.32 33.02 -21.11
CA GLY A 18 8.87 31.72 -20.63
C GLY A 18 9.35 31.52 -19.21
N SER A 19 8.49 31.84 -18.24
CA SER A 19 8.63 31.38 -16.88
C SER A 19 8.46 29.87 -16.91
N THR A 20 9.57 29.15 -16.95
CA THR A 20 9.65 27.74 -16.60
C THR A 20 9.45 27.68 -15.09
N SER A 21 8.20 27.62 -14.66
CA SER A 21 7.88 27.08 -13.34
C SER A 21 8.14 25.59 -13.42
N GLU A 22 9.31 25.18 -12.97
CA GLU A 22 9.52 23.81 -12.50
C GLU A 22 8.47 23.57 -11.41
N GLU A 23 7.38 22.89 -11.77
CA GLU A 23 6.54 22.21 -10.78
C GLU A 23 7.42 21.12 -10.17
N SER A 24 8.15 21.48 -9.12
CA SER A 24 8.66 20.52 -8.16
C SER A 24 7.44 19.77 -7.64
N GLY A 25 7.27 18.52 -8.07
CA GLY A 25 6.26 17.63 -7.50
C GLY A 25 6.41 17.64 -5.99
N LEU A 26 5.49 18.29 -5.30
CA LEU A 26 5.33 18.13 -3.87
C LEU A 26 4.95 16.66 -3.70
N SER A 27 5.85 15.88 -3.11
CA SER A 27 5.46 14.63 -2.49
C SER A 27 4.48 15.00 -1.38
N ASP A 28 3.18 14.84 -1.65
CA ASP A 28 2.12 14.96 -0.63
C ASP A 28 2.21 13.83 0.41
N LEU A 29 3.07 12.83 0.20
CA LEU A 29 3.46 11.87 1.22
C LEU A 29 4.55 12.47 2.10
N PRO A 30 4.40 12.48 3.44
CA PRO A 30 5.44 12.98 4.33
C PRO A 30 6.72 12.20 4.07
N GLY A 31 7.75 12.89 3.58
CA GLY A 31 9.07 12.29 3.43
C GLY A 31 9.57 11.90 4.82
N GLN A 32 9.51 10.60 5.14
CA GLN A 32 10.08 10.11 6.38
C GLN A 32 11.60 10.21 6.28
N THR A 33 12.20 11.00 7.16
CA THR A 33 13.65 11.11 7.27
C THR A 33 14.26 10.02 8.14
N GLU A 34 13.42 9.27 8.85
CA GLU A 34 13.79 8.24 9.83
C GLU A 34 13.35 6.86 9.34
N SER A 35 14.11 5.82 9.69
CA SER A 35 13.82 4.45 9.26
C SER A 35 12.65 3.85 10.05
N ASP A 36 11.86 2.97 9.42
CA ASP A 36 10.75 2.29 10.06
C ASP A 36 11.23 1.42 11.25
N CYS A 37 12.45 0.85 11.17
CA CYS A 37 13.08 0.18 12.29
C CYS A 37 13.32 1.11 13.49
N THR A 38 13.79 2.35 13.24
CA THR A 38 13.99 3.33 14.31
C THR A 38 12.66 3.73 14.93
N LEU A 39 11.63 3.98 14.12
CA LEU A 39 10.28 4.28 14.61
C LEU A 39 9.74 3.18 15.53
N LEU A 40 9.96 1.91 15.18
CA LEU A 40 9.56 0.78 16.02
C LEU A 40 10.37 0.73 17.32
N GLU A 41 11.69 0.91 17.25
CA GLU A 41 12.57 0.90 18.43
C GLU A 41 12.17 2.02 19.43
N ASP A 42 11.86 3.21 18.93
CA ASP A 42 11.42 4.35 19.73
C ASP A 42 10.02 4.15 20.33
N LEU A 43 9.08 3.59 19.57
CA LEU A 43 7.76 3.21 20.08
C LEU A 43 7.90 2.23 21.25
N LEU A 44 8.65 1.14 21.06
CA LEU A 44 8.83 0.10 22.08
C LEU A 44 9.48 0.65 23.36
N SER A 45 10.51 1.49 23.20
CA SER A 45 11.15 2.19 24.32
C SER A 45 10.17 3.08 25.08
N THR A 46 9.30 3.79 24.36
CA THR A 46 8.31 4.70 24.95
C THR A 46 7.21 3.93 25.68
N LEU A 47 6.66 2.88 25.05
CA LEU A 47 5.61 2.04 25.63
C LEU A 47 6.04 1.38 26.95
N ALA A 48 7.32 0.98 27.07
CA ALA A 48 7.84 0.37 28.29
C ALA A 48 7.74 1.28 29.54
N GLY A 49 7.69 2.60 29.35
CA GLY A 49 7.60 3.59 30.43
C GLY A 49 6.23 4.26 30.58
N GLU A 50 5.29 4.03 29.67
CA GLU A 50 4.01 4.73 29.64
C GLU A 50 2.88 3.87 30.25
N PRO A 51 2.37 4.18 31.46
CA PRO A 51 1.34 3.37 32.10
C PRO A 51 -0.10 3.69 31.65
N ASN A 52 -0.34 4.78 30.91
CA ASN A 52 -1.68 5.20 30.51
C ASN A 52 -2.13 4.50 29.21
N PRO A 53 -3.17 3.64 29.24
CA PRO A 53 -3.62 2.93 28.06
C PRO A 53 -4.10 3.84 26.92
N GLY A 54 -4.66 5.01 27.23
CA GLY A 54 -5.08 5.97 26.20
C GLY A 54 -3.90 6.57 25.45
N VAL A 55 -2.80 6.84 26.15
CA VAL A 55 -1.56 7.34 25.52
C VAL A 55 -0.88 6.22 24.72
N GLN A 56 -0.85 4.99 25.25
CA GLN A 56 -0.34 3.82 24.52
C GLN A 56 -1.08 3.61 23.20
N GLN A 57 -2.41 3.63 23.20
CA GLN A 57 -3.22 3.48 21.98
C GLN A 57 -2.94 4.59 20.97
N GLN A 58 -2.77 5.84 21.42
CA GLN A 58 -2.43 6.94 20.53
C GLN A 58 -1.06 6.74 19.88
N LEU A 59 -0.03 6.38 20.67
CA LEU A 59 1.32 6.12 20.16
C LEU A 59 1.34 4.98 19.14
N ILE A 60 0.63 3.89 19.41
CA ILE A 60 0.50 2.75 18.48
C ILE A 60 -0.19 3.18 17.19
N SER A 61 -1.28 3.94 17.28
CA SER A 61 -2.02 4.42 16.12
C SER A 61 -1.16 5.36 15.26
N GLU A 62 -0.41 6.27 15.87
CA GLU A 62 0.50 7.19 15.17
C GLU A 62 1.63 6.43 14.47
N PHE A 63 2.22 5.42 15.15
CA PHE A 63 3.22 4.54 14.56
C PHE A 63 2.69 3.72 13.38
N ILE A 64 1.54 3.05 13.55
CA ILE A 64 0.93 2.25 12.47
C ILE A 64 0.63 3.14 11.28
N HIS A 65 0.07 4.34 11.50
CA HIS A 65 -0.18 5.29 10.43
C HIS A 65 1.11 5.72 9.74
N ALA A 66 2.15 6.08 10.50
CA ALA A 66 3.44 6.46 9.95
C ALA A 66 4.01 5.36 9.04
N VAL A 67 4.15 4.13 9.53
CA VAL A 67 4.70 3.02 8.72
C VAL A 67 3.80 2.69 7.53
N THR A 68 2.47 2.65 7.73
CA THR A 68 1.49 2.37 6.66
C THR A 68 1.56 3.37 5.50
N TYR A 69 1.93 4.61 5.76
CA TYR A 69 2.11 5.65 4.73
C TYR A 69 3.58 5.94 4.41
N GLY A 70 4.49 5.16 4.98
CA GLY A 70 5.91 5.17 4.66
C GLY A 70 6.20 4.52 3.31
N GLU A 71 7.46 4.65 2.89
CA GLU A 71 7.94 4.20 1.58
C GLU A 71 7.73 2.69 1.38
N ARG A 72 7.95 1.87 2.42
CA ARG A 72 7.89 0.40 2.30
C ARG A 72 6.58 -0.19 2.83
N GLY A 73 6.00 0.39 3.89
CA GLY A 73 4.86 -0.17 4.61
C GLY A 73 5.23 -1.37 5.47
N PHE A 74 4.22 -2.07 6.01
CA PHE A 74 4.43 -3.32 6.73
C PHE A 74 4.61 -4.51 5.75
N PRO A 75 5.36 -5.57 6.14
CA PRO A 75 6.12 -5.66 7.39
C PRO A 75 7.37 -4.76 7.30
N ILE A 76 7.94 -4.40 8.44
CA ILE A 76 9.16 -3.58 8.47
C ILE A 76 10.33 -4.48 8.12
N ALA A 77 10.91 -4.28 6.93
CA ALA A 77 12.03 -5.07 6.43
C ALA A 77 13.21 -4.16 6.05
N GLU A 78 14.29 -4.22 6.83
CA GLU A 78 15.50 -3.41 6.62
C GLU A 78 16.76 -4.25 6.78
N GLY A 79 17.51 -4.39 5.67
CA GLY A 79 18.64 -5.30 5.62
C GLY A 79 18.20 -6.71 6.02
N ASN A 80 18.80 -7.25 7.09
CA ASN A 80 18.49 -8.57 7.61
C ASN A 80 17.51 -8.55 8.80
N LYS A 81 16.92 -7.41 9.16
CA LYS A 81 15.87 -7.33 10.18
C LYS A 81 14.51 -7.44 9.51
N LEU A 82 13.64 -8.28 10.05
CA LEU A 82 12.22 -8.34 9.72
C LEU A 82 11.42 -8.11 10.99
N ALA A 83 10.52 -7.14 10.99
CA ALA A 83 9.59 -6.93 12.09
C ALA A 83 8.13 -6.97 11.61
N ALA A 84 7.33 -7.79 12.28
CA ALA A 84 5.89 -7.85 12.12
C ALA A 84 5.22 -7.32 13.39
N VAL A 85 4.12 -6.59 13.20
CA VAL A 85 3.30 -6.09 14.29
C VAL A 85 1.86 -6.51 14.08
N TYR A 86 1.12 -6.72 15.17
CA TYR A 86 -0.31 -6.99 15.13
C TYR A 86 -0.98 -6.15 16.21
N TRP A 87 -2.13 -5.56 15.88
CA TRP A 87 -2.93 -4.79 16.83
C TRP A 87 -4.38 -5.27 16.80
N GLY A 88 -4.84 -5.84 17.92
CA GLY A 88 -6.14 -6.47 18.03
C GLY A 88 -6.48 -6.82 19.47
N ASP A 89 -7.14 -7.97 19.67
CA ASP A 89 -7.53 -8.43 21.00
C ASP A 89 -6.31 -8.79 21.87
N PRO A 90 -6.35 -8.56 23.19
CA PRO A 90 -5.27 -8.93 24.10
C PRO A 90 -5.25 -10.43 24.44
N GLY A 91 -4.08 -10.95 24.83
CA GLY A 91 -3.90 -12.33 25.28
C GLY A 91 -3.97 -13.42 24.20
N LEU A 92 -3.68 -13.09 22.95
CA LEU A 92 -3.63 -14.02 21.81
C LEU A 92 -2.30 -14.77 21.77
N ASP A 93 -2.36 -16.03 21.34
CA ASP A 93 -1.17 -16.85 21.05
C ASP A 93 -0.78 -16.67 19.58
N LEU A 94 0.02 -15.62 19.32
CA LEU A 94 0.41 -15.21 17.98
C LEU A 94 1.85 -15.59 17.63
N ALA A 95 2.05 -16.01 16.39
CA ALA A 95 3.37 -16.26 15.81
C ALA A 95 3.48 -15.70 14.39
N LEU A 96 4.69 -15.30 14.03
CA LEU A 96 5.06 -14.93 12.67
C LEU A 96 5.60 -16.16 11.93
N VAL A 97 5.08 -16.45 10.74
CA VAL A 97 5.55 -17.57 9.90
C VAL A 97 5.76 -17.13 8.47
N GLY A 98 6.74 -17.74 7.79
CA GLY A 98 6.94 -17.48 6.38
C GLY A 98 8.12 -18.26 5.80
N ASP A 99 8.48 -17.94 4.57
CA ASP A 99 9.57 -18.61 3.85
C ASP A 99 10.90 -18.54 4.61
N PHE A 100 11.15 -17.46 5.35
CA PHE A 100 12.37 -17.22 6.12
C PHE A 100 12.54 -18.11 7.35
N ASN A 101 11.46 -18.72 7.87
CA ASN A 101 11.51 -19.65 9.00
C ASN A 101 10.92 -21.03 8.66
N GLY A 102 10.66 -21.31 7.39
CA GLY A 102 10.11 -22.59 6.95
C GLY A 102 8.68 -22.83 7.43
N TRP A 103 7.93 -21.76 7.68
CA TRP A 103 6.55 -21.81 8.16
C TRP A 103 6.36 -22.49 9.52
N GLU A 104 7.37 -22.39 10.41
CA GLU A 104 7.36 -23.00 11.75
C GLU A 104 7.01 -21.96 12.84
N PRO A 105 5.79 -21.97 13.41
CA PRO A 105 5.34 -20.98 14.39
C PRO A 105 6.22 -20.90 15.64
N SER A 106 6.80 -22.02 16.07
CA SER A 106 7.60 -22.06 17.30
C SER A 106 8.93 -21.31 17.21
N LEU A 107 9.39 -20.94 16.00
CA LEU A 107 10.64 -20.19 15.82
C LEU A 107 10.47 -18.68 16.07
N ASP A 108 9.29 -18.14 15.79
CA ASP A 108 9.03 -16.69 15.82
C ASP A 108 7.70 -16.33 16.51
N PRO A 109 7.52 -16.69 17.81
CA PRO A 109 6.36 -16.24 18.59
C PRO A 109 6.40 -14.72 18.78
N MET A 110 5.24 -14.07 18.66
CA MET A 110 5.09 -12.63 18.87
C MET A 110 4.93 -12.31 20.37
N GLU A 111 5.51 -11.21 20.81
CA GLU A 111 5.40 -10.72 22.18
C GLU A 111 4.29 -9.67 22.28
N GLU A 112 3.34 -9.87 23.20
CA GLU A 112 2.37 -8.83 23.58
C GLU A 112 3.06 -7.78 24.46
N VAL A 113 3.41 -6.64 23.87
CA VAL A 113 4.20 -5.57 24.53
C VAL A 113 3.33 -4.77 25.49
N VAL A 114 2.11 -4.45 25.04
CA VAL A 114 1.01 -3.87 25.84
C VAL A 114 -0.29 -4.55 25.39
N PRO A 115 -1.37 -4.54 26.19
CA PRO A 115 -2.58 -5.27 25.87
C PRO A 115 -3.07 -5.03 24.43
N GLY A 116 -3.09 -6.09 23.62
CA GLY A 116 -3.55 -6.10 22.23
C GLY A 116 -2.52 -5.70 21.18
N PHE A 117 -1.32 -5.24 21.55
CA PHE A 117 -0.25 -4.88 20.60
C PHE A 117 0.92 -5.86 20.68
N TYR A 118 1.14 -6.58 19.59
CA TYR A 118 2.11 -7.65 19.49
C TYR A 118 3.21 -7.29 18.52
N VAL A 119 4.44 -7.66 18.87
CA VAL A 119 5.60 -7.39 18.03
C VAL A 119 6.47 -8.65 17.95
N ARG A 120 6.96 -8.92 16.75
CA ARG A 120 8.07 -9.84 16.53
C ARG A 120 9.14 -9.15 15.71
N VAL A 121 10.37 -9.12 16.23
CA VAL A 121 11.56 -8.71 15.47
C VAL A 121 12.46 -9.93 15.30
N THR A 122 12.74 -10.29 14.05
CA THR A 122 13.54 -11.46 13.68
C THR A 122 14.79 -11.02 12.92
N GLN A 123 15.95 -11.49 13.39
CA GLN A 123 17.23 -11.30 12.70
C GLN A 123 17.47 -12.47 11.75
N LEU A 124 17.44 -12.18 10.45
CA LEU A 124 17.57 -13.18 9.39
C LEU A 124 19.03 -13.36 8.94
N PRO A 125 19.37 -14.53 8.36
CA PRO A 125 20.71 -14.78 7.80
C PRO A 125 20.98 -14.01 6.49
N ALA A 126 19.91 -13.56 5.82
CA ALA A 126 19.94 -12.79 4.58
C ALA A 126 18.79 -11.77 4.61
N PRO A 127 18.74 -10.82 3.66
CA PRO A 127 17.63 -9.89 3.60
C PRO A 127 16.26 -10.58 3.51
N ALA A 128 15.30 -10.04 4.24
CA ALA A 128 13.95 -10.60 4.32
C ALA A 128 13.30 -10.61 2.94
N SER A 129 12.72 -11.74 2.56
CA SER A 129 12.01 -11.90 1.28
C SER A 129 11.02 -13.06 1.38
N GLY A 130 10.11 -13.14 0.41
CA GLY A 130 9.15 -14.22 0.30
C GLY A 130 7.82 -13.92 0.96
N LEU A 131 7.03 -14.98 1.11
CA LEU A 131 5.68 -14.96 1.65
C LEU A 131 5.69 -15.13 3.16
N TYR A 132 4.70 -14.54 3.82
CA TYR A 132 4.50 -14.70 5.26
C TYR A 132 3.01 -14.63 5.64
N LYS A 133 2.70 -15.12 6.84
CA LYS A 133 1.39 -15.04 7.51
C LYS A 133 1.59 -14.87 9.01
N LEU A 134 0.51 -14.53 9.70
CA LEU A 134 0.39 -14.68 11.15
C LEU A 134 -0.36 -15.96 11.47
N VAL A 135 -0.08 -16.53 12.65
CA VAL A 135 -0.76 -17.72 13.14
C VAL A 135 -1.31 -17.44 14.53
N GLU A 136 -2.61 -17.66 14.72
CA GLU A 136 -3.29 -17.61 16.01
C GLU A 136 -3.84 -19.00 16.34
N GLY A 137 -3.32 -19.65 17.40
CA GLY A 137 -3.85 -20.93 17.85
C GLY A 137 -3.91 -22.02 16.76
N GLY A 138 -3.03 -21.96 15.76
CA GLY A 138 -2.97 -22.86 14.60
C GLY A 138 -3.77 -22.39 13.37
N THR A 139 -4.48 -21.27 13.44
CA THR A 139 -5.17 -20.65 12.31
C THR A 139 -4.25 -19.65 11.61
N TYR A 140 -4.02 -19.86 10.31
CA TYR A 140 -3.13 -19.02 9.50
C TYR A 140 -3.96 -17.93 8.82
N PHE A 141 -3.50 -16.68 8.89
CA PHE A 141 -4.14 -15.55 8.24
C PHE A 141 -3.09 -14.57 7.71
N ALA A 142 -3.41 -13.87 6.62
CA ALA A 142 -2.58 -12.78 6.12
C ALA A 142 -2.48 -11.67 7.18
N ASP A 143 -1.31 -11.04 7.27
CA ASP A 143 -1.12 -9.87 8.11
C ASP A 143 -2.04 -8.73 7.62
N PRO A 144 -3.00 -8.28 8.44
CA PRO A 144 -3.94 -7.22 8.06
C PRO A 144 -3.27 -5.87 7.76
N LEU A 145 -2.08 -5.64 8.30
CA LEU A 145 -1.32 -4.41 8.10
C LEU A 145 -0.38 -4.49 6.89
N ALA A 146 -0.15 -5.68 6.33
CA ALA A 146 0.77 -5.86 5.21
C ALA A 146 0.45 -4.90 4.05
N ARG A 147 1.46 -4.15 3.61
CA ARG A 147 1.39 -3.38 2.37
C ARG A 147 1.09 -4.31 1.23
N ARG A 148 1.90 -5.38 1.09
CA ARG A 148 1.90 -6.25 -0.07
C ARG A 148 1.22 -7.56 0.26
N PHE A 149 0.24 -7.93 -0.57
CA PHE A 149 -0.54 -9.14 -0.39
C PHE A 149 -0.99 -9.69 -1.75
N ALA A 150 -1.52 -10.92 -1.75
CA ALA A 150 -2.21 -11.55 -2.87
C ALA A 150 -2.91 -12.83 -2.40
N TRP A 151 -3.51 -13.59 -3.33
CA TRP A 151 -4.26 -14.81 -3.02
C TRP A 151 -3.65 -16.04 -3.68
N ASP A 152 -3.71 -17.17 -2.97
CA ASP A 152 -3.47 -18.50 -3.50
C ASP A 152 -4.58 -19.48 -3.05
N GLU A 153 -4.34 -20.79 -3.21
CA GLU A 153 -5.29 -21.82 -2.79
C GLU A 153 -5.52 -21.89 -1.27
N PHE A 154 -4.66 -21.24 -0.48
CA PHE A 154 -4.76 -21.11 0.98
C PHE A 154 -5.28 -19.73 1.42
N GLY A 155 -5.91 -18.99 0.51
CA GLY A 155 -6.49 -17.67 0.77
C GLY A 155 -5.48 -16.53 0.63
N GLU A 156 -5.75 -15.42 1.31
CA GLU A 156 -4.83 -14.28 1.30
C GLU A 156 -3.49 -14.65 1.97
N TYR A 157 -2.40 -14.17 1.40
CA TYR A 157 -1.06 -14.20 1.96
C TYR A 157 -0.42 -12.81 1.90
N SER A 158 0.54 -12.56 2.78
CA SER A 158 1.32 -11.33 2.81
C SER A 158 2.69 -11.55 2.16
N GLN A 159 3.26 -10.49 1.61
CA GLN A 159 4.61 -10.50 1.01
C GLN A 159 5.50 -9.54 1.76
N VAL A 160 6.73 -9.96 2.07
CA VAL A 160 7.71 -9.09 2.73
C VAL A 160 8.08 -7.91 1.83
N ASP A 161 8.19 -8.18 0.53
CA ASP A 161 8.53 -7.21 -0.51
C ASP A 161 7.99 -7.72 -1.87
N ALA A 162 8.12 -6.92 -2.93
CA ALA A 162 7.81 -7.38 -4.27
C ALA A 162 8.68 -8.58 -4.69
N ILE A 163 8.06 -9.62 -5.25
CA ILE A 163 8.73 -10.86 -5.64
C ILE A 163 8.88 -10.90 -7.17
N ALA A 164 10.07 -11.26 -7.66
CA ALA A 164 10.31 -11.42 -9.09
C ALA A 164 9.38 -12.46 -9.72
N GLY A 165 8.84 -12.15 -10.90
CA GLY A 165 7.90 -13.00 -11.64
C GLY A 165 6.52 -13.13 -11.00
N ARG A 166 6.17 -12.29 -10.02
CA ARG A 166 4.90 -12.36 -9.30
C ARG A 166 4.22 -10.99 -9.23
N SER A 167 2.95 -10.95 -9.64
CA SER A 167 2.06 -9.82 -9.41
C SER A 167 1.68 -9.74 -7.93
N HIS A 168 1.33 -8.55 -7.47
CA HIS A 168 0.87 -8.36 -6.10
C HIS A 168 -0.06 -7.17 -6.01
N TYR A 169 -0.69 -7.04 -4.84
CA TYR A 169 -1.52 -5.90 -4.50
C TYR A 169 -0.86 -5.11 -3.39
N GLU A 170 -0.99 -3.79 -3.46
CA GLU A 170 -0.63 -2.87 -2.40
C GLU A 170 -1.88 -2.27 -1.76
N ARG A 171 -2.00 -2.42 -0.43
CA ARG A 171 -3.08 -1.88 0.39
C ARG A 171 -2.70 -0.51 0.94
N TRP A 172 -3.62 0.44 0.85
CA TRP A 172 -3.51 1.79 1.39
C TRP A 172 -4.81 2.09 2.16
N PRO A 173 -4.90 1.64 3.44
CA PRO A 173 -6.14 1.70 4.21
C PRO A 173 -6.42 3.12 4.69
N ASP A 174 -7.70 3.51 4.73
CA ASP A 174 -8.13 4.82 5.23
C ASP A 174 -7.40 6.00 4.57
N PHE A 175 -7.18 5.92 3.25
CA PHE A 175 -6.54 6.99 2.47
C PHE A 175 -7.36 8.28 2.59
N ASP A 176 -6.82 9.20 3.38
CA ASP A 176 -7.44 10.48 3.77
C ASP A 176 -6.66 11.70 3.24
N MET A 177 -5.52 11.47 2.57
CA MET A 177 -4.63 12.49 2.03
C MET A 177 -5.28 13.21 0.82
N SER A 178 -6.10 14.19 1.17
CA SER A 178 -6.59 15.36 0.42
C SER A 178 -7.21 15.13 -0.98
N ALA A 179 -8.54 15.01 -0.99
CA ALA A 179 -9.39 15.70 -1.95
C ALA A 179 -10.80 16.00 -1.35
N GLY A 180 -10.90 17.04 -0.52
CA GLY A 180 -12.20 17.68 -0.21
C GLY A 180 -13.10 16.98 0.82
N LEU A 181 -14.40 16.83 0.49
CA LEU A 181 -15.51 16.42 1.38
C LEU A 181 -15.67 14.90 1.55
N LEU A 182 -14.81 14.08 0.93
CA LEU A 182 -15.03 12.65 0.80
C LEU A 182 -14.51 11.87 2.03
N GLN A 183 -15.28 10.92 2.55
CA GLN A 183 -14.92 10.09 3.73
C GLN A 183 -13.75 9.14 3.44
N PRO A 184 -12.72 8.99 4.30
CA PRO A 184 -11.58 8.09 4.07
C PRO A 184 -11.95 6.72 3.52
N ARG A 185 -11.12 6.17 2.63
CA ARG A 185 -11.38 4.86 2.00
C ARG A 185 -10.10 4.08 1.76
N THR A 186 -10.22 2.77 1.69
CA THR A 186 -9.11 1.93 1.25
C THR A 186 -8.87 2.11 -0.25
N VAL A 187 -7.60 2.23 -0.61
CA VAL A 187 -7.13 2.12 -1.99
C VAL A 187 -6.31 0.84 -2.11
N THR A 188 -6.64 0.01 -3.10
CA THR A 188 -5.86 -1.19 -3.42
C THR A 188 -5.26 -1.04 -4.81
N VAL A 189 -3.94 -1.15 -4.92
CA VAL A 189 -3.22 -1.04 -6.19
C VAL A 189 -2.78 -2.42 -6.64
N TYR A 190 -3.18 -2.87 -7.82
CA TYR A 190 -2.59 -4.03 -8.48
C TYR A 190 -1.30 -3.61 -9.19
N LEU A 191 -0.23 -4.36 -8.94
CA LEU A 191 1.05 -4.26 -9.63
C LEU A 191 1.31 -5.57 -10.40
N PRO A 192 1.52 -5.50 -11.73
CA PRO A 192 1.84 -6.69 -12.50
C PRO A 192 3.24 -7.21 -12.14
N ALA A 193 3.50 -8.47 -12.47
CA ALA A 193 4.79 -9.10 -12.25
C ALA A 193 5.95 -8.25 -12.81
N ASP A 194 7.03 -8.14 -12.03
CA ASP A 194 8.27 -7.43 -12.38
C ASP A 194 8.17 -5.91 -12.62
N ALA A 195 6.98 -5.30 -12.50
CA ALA A 195 6.77 -3.85 -12.65
C ALA A 195 7.65 -3.00 -11.73
N TRP A 196 7.99 -3.51 -10.55
CA TRP A 196 8.83 -2.85 -9.55
C TRP A 196 10.30 -2.73 -9.96
N GLN A 197 10.76 -3.50 -10.96
CA GLN A 197 12.14 -3.46 -11.45
C GLN A 197 12.36 -2.36 -12.49
N GLU A 198 11.29 -1.92 -13.15
CA GLU A 198 11.37 -0.95 -14.22
C GLU A 198 11.22 0.47 -13.67
N GLN A 199 12.17 1.36 -13.98
CA GLN A 199 12.03 2.80 -13.69
C GLN A 199 11.15 3.53 -14.71
N GLN A 200 10.26 2.80 -15.38
CA GLN A 200 9.37 3.34 -16.40
C GLN A 200 7.97 3.53 -15.80
N PRO A 201 7.31 4.67 -16.05
CA PRO A 201 5.94 4.85 -15.65
C PRO A 201 5.04 3.88 -16.42
N LEU A 202 4.23 3.11 -15.69
CA LEU A 202 3.21 2.26 -16.29
C LEU A 202 1.93 3.06 -16.57
N PRO A 203 1.16 2.70 -17.62
CA PRO A 203 -0.21 3.14 -17.73
C PRO A 203 -0.99 2.78 -16.45
N THR A 204 -1.87 3.67 -16.00
CA THR A 204 -2.65 3.46 -14.77
C THR A 204 -4.14 3.56 -15.07
N LEU A 205 -4.87 2.51 -14.71
CA LEU A 205 -6.33 2.45 -14.76
C LEU A 205 -6.90 2.66 -13.36
N TYR A 206 -7.73 3.69 -13.18
CA TYR A 206 -8.49 3.88 -11.95
C TYR A 206 -9.86 3.21 -12.06
N MET A 207 -10.26 2.46 -11.03
CA MET A 207 -11.52 1.74 -10.98
C MET A 207 -12.24 2.04 -9.67
N HIS A 208 -13.48 2.50 -9.77
CA HIS A 208 -14.39 2.64 -8.63
C HIS A 208 -14.89 1.28 -8.13
N ASP A 209 -15.51 1.28 -6.95
CA ASP A 209 -15.98 0.06 -6.28
C ASP A 209 -14.84 -0.94 -6.04
N GLY A 210 -13.69 -0.42 -5.59
CA GLY A 210 -12.43 -1.12 -5.36
C GLY A 210 -12.55 -2.44 -4.60
N GLN A 211 -13.46 -2.50 -3.62
CA GLN A 211 -13.64 -3.67 -2.77
C GLN A 211 -14.12 -4.92 -3.54
N ASN A 212 -14.63 -4.74 -4.76
CA ASN A 212 -15.11 -5.84 -5.59
C ASN A 212 -14.06 -6.31 -6.62
N LEU A 213 -12.96 -5.59 -6.81
CA LEU A 213 -12.10 -5.79 -7.98
C LEU A 213 -11.24 -7.05 -7.89
N PHE A 214 -10.63 -7.29 -6.73
CA PHE A 214 -9.49 -8.21 -6.63
C PHE A 214 -9.75 -9.46 -5.79
N ALA A 215 -10.38 -9.30 -4.62
CA ALA A 215 -10.58 -10.41 -3.69
C ALA A 215 -11.50 -11.48 -4.30
N PRO A 216 -11.08 -12.76 -4.33
CA PRO A 216 -11.87 -13.84 -4.91
C PRO A 216 -13.14 -14.16 -4.11
N ASP A 217 -13.17 -13.76 -2.84
CA ASP A 217 -14.27 -13.94 -1.90
C ASP A 217 -15.06 -12.65 -1.64
N ALA A 218 -14.84 -11.59 -2.43
CA ALA A 218 -15.68 -10.40 -2.40
C ALA A 218 -17.15 -10.75 -2.68
N LEU A 219 -18.08 -9.84 -2.33
CA LEU A 219 -19.52 -10.06 -2.50
C LEU A 219 -19.83 -10.50 -3.94
N TRP A 220 -20.42 -11.69 -4.08
CA TRP A 220 -20.72 -12.36 -5.36
C TRP A 220 -19.51 -12.91 -6.15
N GLY A 221 -18.37 -13.14 -5.49
CA GLY A 221 -17.19 -13.82 -6.04
C GLY A 221 -16.12 -12.90 -6.63
N GLY A 222 -16.22 -11.59 -6.38
CA GLY A 222 -15.34 -10.57 -6.94
C GLY A 222 -15.40 -10.45 -8.46
N TRP A 223 -14.72 -9.44 -9.01
CA TRP A 223 -14.63 -9.23 -10.47
C TRP A 223 -13.35 -9.82 -11.06
N GLN A 224 -12.41 -10.27 -10.22
CA GLN A 224 -11.19 -10.98 -10.60
C GLN A 224 -10.34 -10.19 -11.62
N VAL A 225 -10.27 -8.87 -11.43
CA VAL A 225 -9.55 -7.96 -12.33
C VAL A 225 -8.07 -8.35 -12.40
N GLY A 226 -7.41 -8.54 -11.26
CA GLY A 226 -5.98 -8.87 -11.23
C GLY A 226 -5.67 -10.21 -11.92
N PHE A 227 -6.48 -11.25 -11.68
CA PHE A 227 -6.33 -12.54 -12.36
C PHE A 227 -6.46 -12.40 -13.90
N THR A 228 -7.47 -11.66 -14.36
CA THR A 228 -7.69 -11.42 -15.80
C THR A 228 -6.52 -10.66 -16.42
N LEU A 229 -5.93 -9.71 -15.68
CA LEU A 229 -4.77 -8.95 -16.12
C LEU A 229 -3.50 -9.81 -16.18
N ASP A 230 -3.26 -10.64 -15.17
CA ASP A 230 -2.14 -11.58 -15.18
C ASP A 230 -2.20 -12.51 -16.40
N GLU A 231 -3.37 -13.06 -16.73
CA GLU A 231 -3.55 -13.88 -17.94
C GLU A 231 -3.29 -13.10 -19.23
N ALA A 232 -3.86 -11.90 -19.36
CA ALA A 232 -3.73 -11.09 -20.57
C ALA A 232 -2.31 -10.57 -20.80
N ILE A 233 -1.62 -10.14 -19.72
CA ILE A 233 -0.24 -9.67 -19.75
C ILE A 233 0.70 -10.85 -20.01
N GLY A 234 0.53 -11.97 -19.32
CA GLY A 234 1.32 -13.19 -19.53
C GLY A 234 1.19 -13.77 -20.94
N ALA A 235 0.02 -13.60 -21.57
CA ALA A 235 -0.23 -13.97 -22.96
C ALA A 235 0.23 -12.92 -24.00
N ALA A 236 0.80 -11.78 -23.56
CA ALA A 236 1.19 -10.65 -24.40
C ALA A 236 0.03 -10.08 -25.25
N VAL A 237 -1.20 -10.17 -24.76
CA VAL A 237 -2.39 -9.55 -25.36
C VAL A 237 -2.56 -8.11 -24.89
N LEU A 238 -2.06 -7.81 -23.69
CA LEU A 238 -2.11 -6.49 -23.05
C LEU A 238 -0.71 -6.15 -22.51
N ASP A 239 -0.27 -4.90 -22.72
CA ASP A 239 0.95 -4.41 -22.09
C ASP A 239 0.74 -4.22 -20.57
N PRO A 240 1.79 -4.35 -19.73
CA PRO A 240 1.67 -4.14 -18.28
C PRO A 240 1.05 -2.78 -17.93
N LEU A 241 0.15 -2.79 -16.96
CA LEU A 241 -0.49 -1.58 -16.41
C LEU A 241 -0.78 -1.75 -14.92
N LEU A 242 -0.88 -0.62 -14.22
CA LEU A 242 -1.38 -0.55 -12.85
C LEU A 242 -2.90 -0.46 -12.85
N VAL A 243 -3.53 -1.06 -11.82
CA VAL A 243 -4.94 -0.77 -11.51
C VAL A 243 -5.04 -0.22 -10.11
N VAL A 244 -5.61 0.98 -9.98
CA VAL A 244 -5.91 1.62 -8.70
C VAL A 244 -7.40 1.42 -8.42
N GLY A 245 -7.71 0.47 -7.55
CA GLY A 245 -9.05 0.25 -7.02
C GLY A 245 -9.34 1.20 -5.86
N VAL A 246 -10.39 2.00 -6.01
CA VAL A 246 -10.84 2.95 -4.99
C VAL A 246 -12.12 2.42 -4.37
N ASP A 247 -12.06 2.02 -3.10
CA ASP A 247 -13.24 1.53 -2.39
C ASP A 247 -14.29 2.63 -2.27
N ASN A 248 -15.55 2.24 -2.39
CA ASN A 248 -16.65 3.14 -2.05
C ASN A 248 -16.85 3.21 -0.53
N THR A 249 -17.67 4.17 -0.10
CA THR A 249 -18.07 4.35 1.30
C THR A 249 -19.59 4.23 1.45
N SER A 250 -20.13 4.55 2.64
CA SER A 250 -21.58 4.73 2.82
C SER A 250 -22.17 5.75 1.86
N ASP A 251 -21.35 6.69 1.37
CA ASP A 251 -21.76 7.80 0.53
C ASP A 251 -21.69 7.43 -0.97
N ARG A 252 -21.44 6.16 -1.31
CA ARG A 252 -21.32 5.65 -2.69
C ARG A 252 -22.31 6.25 -3.68
N PHE A 253 -23.60 6.28 -3.32
CA PHE A 253 -24.63 6.80 -4.23
C PHE A 253 -24.50 8.31 -4.41
N ASP A 254 -24.21 9.06 -3.35
CA ASP A 254 -24.02 10.50 -3.41
C ASP A 254 -22.72 10.87 -4.17
N GLU A 255 -21.69 10.03 -4.08
CA GLU A 255 -20.39 10.23 -4.73
C GLU A 255 -20.38 9.81 -6.21
N TYR A 256 -21.02 8.69 -6.57
CA TYR A 256 -20.89 8.07 -7.90
C TYR A 256 -22.09 8.33 -8.82
N THR A 257 -23.22 8.79 -8.29
CA THR A 257 -24.37 9.13 -9.15
C THR A 257 -24.30 10.58 -9.58
N GLN A 258 -24.56 10.82 -10.87
CA GLN A 258 -24.66 12.18 -11.38
C GLN A 258 -25.78 12.93 -10.65
N VAL A 259 -25.52 14.19 -10.28
CA VAL A 259 -26.61 15.12 -9.95
C VAL A 259 -27.23 15.62 -11.25
N GLY A 260 -28.56 15.79 -11.25
CA GLY A 260 -29.24 16.45 -12.35
C GLY A 260 -28.78 17.91 -12.44
N ASP A 261 -28.42 18.32 -13.65
CA ASP A 261 -28.02 19.67 -14.05
C ASP A 261 -29.10 20.74 -13.79
#